data_AF-A0A2K5N7Y8-F1
#
_entry.id   AF-A0A2K5N7Y8-F1
#
_cell.length_a   1.000
_cell.length_b   1.000
_cell.length_c   1.000
_cell.angle_alpha   90.00
_cell.angle_beta   90.00
_cell.angle_gamma   90.00
#
_symmetry.space_group_name_H-M   'P 1'
#
loop_
_entity.id
_entity.type
_entity.pdbx_description
1 polymer ?
#
loop_
_entity_poly.entity_id
_entity_poly.type
_entity_poly.pdbx_seq_one_letter_code
_entity_poly.pdbx_strand_id
1 'polypeptide(L)'
;MASLSRPSLPSCLCSFLLLLLLQVSSSYAGQFRVIGPRQPIRALVGDEVELPCRISPGKNATGMEVGWYRPPFSRVVHLYRNGRDQDGEQAPEYRGRTELLKDAIGEGKVTLRIRNVRFSDEGGFTCFFRDHSYQEEAAIELKVEDPFYWVSPAVLVLLAVLPVLLLQITVGLVFLCLQYRLRGKLRAEIENLHRTFDPHFLRVPCWKITLFVIVPVLGPLVALIICYNWLHRRLAGQFLEELSKLSSLSYKQRIKREERETEATRGRGGLLRDHSPRGKEELESLGGGKTPPGRDRGKRPAVRHIYRWQRSWRHSHLLPDPFLLHCP
;
A
#
# COMPACT_ATOMS: atom_id res chain seq x y z
N MET A 1 -48.01 59.31 -52.54
CA MET A 1 -46.64 58.75 -52.52
C MET A 1 -46.67 57.58 -51.56
N ALA A 2 -46.84 56.37 -52.10
CA ALA A 2 -47.29 55.19 -51.35
C ALA A 2 -46.10 54.33 -50.88
N SER A 3 -46.15 54.02 -49.57
CA SER A 3 -45.69 52.81 -48.88
C SER A 3 -44.35 52.18 -49.27
N LEU A 4 -43.38 52.33 -48.36
CA LEU A 4 -42.20 51.46 -48.24
C LEU A 4 -42.64 50.01 -48.01
N SER A 5 -42.45 49.16 -49.01
CA SER A 5 -42.67 47.71 -48.95
C SER A 5 -41.57 47.05 -48.11
N ARG A 6 -41.97 46.38 -47.03
CA ARG A 6 -41.09 45.54 -46.19
C ARG A 6 -40.64 44.31 -47.00
N PRO A 7 -39.34 43.96 -47.03
CA PRO A 7 -38.91 42.72 -47.67
C PRO A 7 -39.36 41.54 -46.79
N SER A 8 -40.27 40.72 -47.32
CA SER A 8 -40.59 39.41 -46.74
C SER A 8 -39.42 38.48 -47.02
N LEU A 9 -38.59 38.20 -46.02
CA LEU A 9 -37.64 37.08 -46.09
C LEU A 9 -38.42 35.82 -46.49
N PRO A 10 -37.95 35.04 -47.48
CA PRO A 10 -38.68 33.88 -47.97
C PRO A 10 -38.78 32.85 -46.83
N SER A 11 -40.01 32.54 -46.44
CA SER A 11 -40.40 31.60 -45.36
C SER A 11 -39.56 30.30 -45.35
N CYS A 12 -39.14 29.84 -46.53
CA CYS A 12 -38.29 28.66 -46.72
C CYS A 12 -36.88 28.78 -46.09
N LEU A 13 -36.23 29.95 -46.19
CA LEU A 13 -34.89 30.15 -45.60
C LEU A 13 -34.95 30.15 -44.07
N CYS A 14 -36.02 30.71 -43.49
CA CYS A 14 -36.25 30.67 -42.05
C CYS A 14 -36.52 29.24 -41.56
N SER A 15 -37.31 28.45 -42.30
CA SER A 15 -37.58 27.05 -41.97
C SER A 15 -36.33 26.17 -42.04
N PHE A 16 -35.50 26.34 -43.09
CA PHE A 16 -34.23 25.62 -43.22
C PHE A 16 -33.24 26.00 -42.11
N LEU A 17 -33.15 27.29 -41.76
CA LEU A 17 -32.33 27.76 -40.64
C LEU A 17 -32.81 27.17 -39.31
N LEU A 18 -34.13 27.12 -39.06
CA LEU A 18 -34.70 26.51 -37.86
C LEU A 18 -34.39 25.01 -37.75
N LEU A 19 -34.52 24.27 -38.86
CA LEU A 19 -34.16 22.86 -38.93
C LEU A 19 -32.66 22.67 -38.66
N LEU A 20 -31.80 23.48 -39.27
CA LEU A 20 -30.36 23.43 -39.03
C LEU A 20 -30.02 23.72 -37.56
N LEU A 21 -30.64 24.72 -36.96
CA LEU A 21 -30.47 25.06 -35.54
C LEU A 21 -30.98 23.93 -34.63
N LEU A 22 -32.08 23.27 -34.97
CA LEU A 22 -32.63 22.15 -34.20
C LEU A 22 -31.70 20.92 -34.26
N GLN A 23 -31.15 20.63 -35.44
CA GLN A 23 -30.19 19.54 -35.66
C GLN A 23 -28.88 19.78 -34.89
N VAL A 24 -28.36 21.02 -34.92
CA VAL A 24 -27.17 21.42 -34.14
C VAL A 24 -27.43 21.38 -32.64
N SER A 25 -28.62 21.80 -32.19
CA SER A 25 -28.98 21.73 -30.76
C SER A 25 -29.05 20.28 -30.26
N SER A 26 -29.58 19.38 -31.09
CA SER A 26 -29.65 17.94 -30.77
C SER A 26 -28.26 17.28 -30.72
N SER A 27 -27.29 17.75 -31.51
CA SER A 27 -25.93 17.19 -31.48
C SER A 27 -25.15 17.62 -30.24
N TYR A 28 -25.40 18.83 -29.72
CA TYR A 28 -24.78 19.34 -28.48
C TYR A 28 -25.42 18.81 -27.20
N ALA A 29 -26.67 18.32 -27.23
CA ALA A 29 -27.41 17.86 -26.05
C ALA A 29 -26.75 16.67 -25.30
N GLY A 30 -25.75 16.02 -25.90
CA GLY A 30 -24.99 14.93 -25.27
C GLY A 30 -23.64 15.33 -24.67
N GLN A 31 -23.08 16.48 -25.05
CA GLN A 31 -21.72 16.88 -24.65
C GLN A 31 -21.68 17.42 -23.22
N PHE A 32 -20.62 17.10 -22.50
CA PHE A 32 -20.34 17.56 -21.14
C PHE A 32 -18.83 17.71 -20.97
N ARG A 33 -18.38 18.44 -19.97
CA ARG A 33 -16.96 18.49 -19.58
C ARG A 33 -16.80 17.86 -18.21
N VAL A 34 -15.73 17.09 -18.00
CA VAL A 34 -15.36 16.62 -16.66
C VAL A 34 -14.53 17.69 -15.97
N ILE A 35 -14.86 17.97 -14.72
CA ILE A 35 -14.21 18.98 -13.89
C ILE A 35 -13.69 18.27 -12.64
N GLY A 36 -12.37 18.26 -12.51
CA GLY A 36 -11.66 17.86 -11.30
C GLY A 36 -11.38 19.05 -10.36
N PRO A 37 -10.73 18.78 -9.22
CA PRO A 37 -10.27 19.82 -8.30
C PRO A 37 -9.19 20.68 -8.96
N ARG A 38 -9.19 21.99 -8.65
CA ARG A 38 -8.21 22.94 -9.19
C ARG A 38 -6.87 22.90 -8.45
N GLN A 39 -6.89 22.46 -7.19
CA GLN A 39 -5.71 22.41 -6.34
C GLN A 39 -5.37 20.94 -6.01
N PRO A 40 -4.09 20.63 -5.77
CA PRO A 40 -3.70 19.31 -5.31
C PRO A 40 -4.39 18.95 -3.99
N ILE A 41 -4.89 17.73 -3.92
CA ILE A 41 -5.48 17.17 -2.70
C ILE A 41 -4.34 16.65 -1.85
N ARG A 42 -4.39 16.90 -0.54
CA ARG A 42 -3.38 16.43 0.42
C ARG A 42 -3.98 15.35 1.29
N ALA A 43 -3.21 14.30 1.57
CA ALA A 43 -3.61 13.23 2.47
C ALA A 43 -2.42 12.74 3.29
N LEU A 44 -2.68 12.28 4.51
CA LEU A 44 -1.65 11.66 5.33
C LEU A 44 -1.54 10.16 5.02
N VAL A 45 -0.34 9.60 5.23
CA VAL A 45 -0.16 8.14 5.15
C VAL A 45 -1.05 7.45 6.19
N GLY A 46 -1.82 6.44 5.75
CA GLY A 46 -2.73 5.67 6.60
C GLY A 46 -4.17 6.22 6.65
N ASP A 47 -4.39 7.47 6.25
CA ASP A 47 -5.71 8.10 6.25
C ASP A 47 -6.58 7.65 5.06
N GLU A 48 -7.80 8.20 4.99
CA GLU A 48 -8.68 8.13 3.83
C GLU A 48 -8.63 9.45 3.05
N VAL A 49 -8.69 9.38 1.71
CA VAL A 49 -8.74 10.55 0.84
C VAL A 49 -9.88 10.46 -0.16
N GLU A 50 -10.48 11.60 -0.46
CA GLU A 50 -11.58 11.74 -1.40
C GLU A 50 -11.15 12.53 -2.63
N LEU A 51 -11.33 11.94 -3.82
CA LEU A 51 -11.00 12.50 -5.12
C LEU A 51 -12.29 12.83 -5.89
N PRO A 52 -12.83 14.06 -5.77
CA PRO A 52 -14.10 14.43 -6.38
C PRO A 52 -13.95 14.74 -7.87
N CYS A 53 -14.93 14.34 -8.66
CA CYS A 53 -15.13 14.79 -10.04
C CYS A 53 -16.60 15.04 -10.33
N ARG A 54 -16.84 15.98 -11.25
CA ARG A 54 -18.20 16.31 -11.69
C ARG A 54 -18.25 16.63 -13.16
N ILE A 55 -19.42 16.46 -13.76
CA ILE A 55 -19.68 16.89 -15.13
C ILE A 55 -20.37 18.25 -15.19
N SER A 56 -20.14 18.99 -16.28
CA SER A 56 -20.78 20.27 -16.57
C SER A 56 -21.18 20.33 -18.06
N PRO A 57 -22.45 20.60 -18.39
CA PRO A 57 -23.58 20.79 -17.47
C PRO A 57 -23.86 19.51 -16.64
N GLY A 58 -24.36 19.70 -15.42
CA GLY A 58 -24.72 18.59 -14.55
C GLY A 58 -25.89 17.80 -15.14
N LYS A 59 -25.73 16.48 -15.28
CA LYS A 59 -26.79 15.56 -15.72
C LYS A 59 -26.65 14.23 -14.98
N ASN A 60 -27.70 13.42 -15.02
CA ASN A 60 -27.68 12.13 -14.36
C ASN A 60 -26.61 11.21 -14.97
N ALA A 61 -25.64 10.78 -14.14
CA ALA A 61 -24.54 9.91 -14.53
C ALA A 61 -24.73 8.45 -14.07
N THR A 62 -25.88 8.05 -13.53
CA THR A 62 -26.12 6.67 -13.06
C THR A 62 -25.90 5.63 -14.16
N GLY A 63 -26.25 5.96 -15.39
CA GLY A 63 -26.11 5.09 -16.57
C GLY A 63 -24.77 5.21 -17.29
N MET A 64 -23.88 6.12 -16.87
CA MET A 64 -22.58 6.33 -17.49
C MET A 64 -21.53 5.34 -16.97
N GLU A 65 -20.46 5.17 -17.73
CA GLU A 65 -19.24 4.58 -17.21
C GLU A 65 -18.38 5.69 -16.58
N VAL A 66 -17.98 5.48 -15.33
CA VAL A 66 -17.24 6.45 -14.52
C VAL A 66 -16.06 5.74 -13.91
N GLY A 67 -14.87 6.32 -13.97
CA GLY A 67 -13.70 5.65 -13.43
C GLY A 67 -12.53 6.58 -13.16
N TRP A 68 -11.56 6.02 -12.44
CA TRP A 68 -10.28 6.64 -12.16
C TRP A 68 -9.18 5.72 -12.63
N TYR A 69 -8.17 6.30 -13.27
CA TYR A 69 -6.95 5.60 -13.62
C TYR A 69 -5.73 6.45 -13.31
N ARG A 70 -4.56 5.80 -13.33
CA ARG A 70 -3.26 6.46 -13.16
C ARG A 70 -2.44 6.47 -14.44
N PRO A 71 -1.90 7.61 -14.86
CA PRO A 71 -0.87 7.67 -15.88
C PRO A 71 0.45 7.01 -15.38
N PRO A 72 1.37 6.65 -16.28
CA PRO A 72 1.26 6.67 -17.74
C PRO A 72 0.59 5.42 -18.33
N PHE A 73 0.43 4.34 -17.55
CA PHE A 73 -0.05 3.03 -18.04
C PHE A 73 -1.56 2.83 -17.90
N SER A 74 -2.34 3.90 -17.67
CA SER A 74 -3.79 3.87 -17.42
C SER A 74 -4.22 2.77 -16.44
N ARG A 75 -3.49 2.64 -15.33
CA ARG A 75 -3.78 1.64 -14.29
C ARG A 75 -5.13 1.95 -13.66
N VAL A 76 -6.08 1.02 -13.75
CA VAL A 76 -7.43 1.20 -13.23
C VAL A 76 -7.41 1.24 -11.71
N VAL A 77 -7.78 2.39 -11.14
CA VAL A 77 -7.91 2.59 -9.69
C VAL A 77 -9.30 2.16 -9.24
N HIS A 78 -10.33 2.62 -9.96
CA HIS A 78 -11.72 2.26 -9.72
C HIS A 78 -12.51 2.39 -11.03
N LEU A 79 -13.50 1.52 -11.23
CA LEU A 79 -14.36 1.54 -12.41
C LEU A 79 -15.81 1.23 -12.01
N TYR A 80 -16.73 2.10 -12.41
CA TYR A 80 -18.16 1.93 -12.32
C TYR A 80 -18.75 1.87 -13.73
N ARG A 81 -19.51 0.81 -14.00
CA ARG A 81 -20.14 0.57 -15.31
C ARG A 81 -21.40 -0.26 -15.13
N ASN A 82 -22.44 0.01 -15.92
CA ASN A 82 -23.71 -0.76 -15.88
C ASN A 82 -24.34 -0.79 -14.47
N GLY A 83 -24.35 0.34 -13.76
CA GLY A 83 -24.98 0.45 -12.45
C GLY A 83 -24.18 -0.14 -11.28
N ARG A 84 -22.96 -0.63 -11.50
CA ARG A 84 -22.18 -1.34 -10.46
C ARG A 84 -20.67 -1.10 -10.55
N ASP A 85 -20.00 -1.28 -9.42
CA ASP A 85 -18.55 -1.22 -9.31
C ASP A 85 -17.92 -2.50 -9.90
N GLN A 86 -16.82 -2.36 -10.63
CA GLN A 86 -16.13 -3.45 -11.34
C GLN A 86 -14.83 -3.83 -10.63
N ASP A 87 -14.93 -4.41 -9.43
CA ASP A 87 -13.77 -4.75 -8.59
C ASP A 87 -12.76 -5.69 -9.27
N GLY A 88 -13.22 -6.50 -10.24
CA GLY A 88 -12.37 -7.41 -11.01
C GLY A 88 -11.38 -6.70 -11.94
N GLU A 89 -11.71 -5.49 -12.40
CA GLU A 89 -10.91 -4.70 -13.33
C GLU A 89 -9.93 -3.75 -12.61
N GLN A 90 -10.10 -3.57 -11.29
CA GLN A 90 -9.18 -2.76 -10.49
C GLN A 90 -7.79 -3.40 -10.43
N ALA A 91 -6.76 -2.54 -10.45
CA ALA A 91 -5.39 -2.95 -10.24
C ALA A 91 -5.21 -3.53 -8.82
N PRO A 92 -4.36 -4.56 -8.63
CA PRO A 92 -4.21 -5.26 -7.35
C PRO A 92 -3.90 -4.34 -6.16
N GLU A 93 -3.18 -3.24 -6.37
CA GLU A 93 -2.82 -2.26 -5.34
C GLU A 93 -4.00 -1.43 -4.79
N TYR A 94 -5.13 -1.37 -5.51
CA TYR A 94 -6.32 -0.58 -5.16
C TYR A 94 -7.53 -1.44 -4.75
N ARG A 95 -7.48 -2.75 -4.98
CA ARG A 95 -8.57 -3.68 -4.62
C ARG A 95 -8.87 -3.64 -3.13
N GLY A 96 -10.15 -3.46 -2.80
CA GLY A 96 -10.63 -3.40 -1.41
C GLY A 96 -10.22 -2.13 -0.64
N ARG A 97 -9.53 -1.18 -1.29
CA ARG A 97 -9.17 0.12 -0.74
C ARG A 97 -9.99 1.26 -1.32
N THR A 98 -10.71 1.03 -2.42
CA THR A 98 -11.45 2.08 -3.12
C THR A 98 -12.96 1.91 -2.99
N GLU A 99 -13.65 3.03 -2.91
CA GLU A 99 -15.12 3.10 -2.83
C GLU A 99 -15.60 4.30 -3.64
N LEU A 100 -16.62 4.09 -4.49
CA LEU A 100 -17.25 5.18 -5.23
C LEU A 100 -18.45 5.73 -4.46
N LEU A 101 -18.38 6.99 -4.04
CA LEU A 101 -19.48 7.69 -3.40
C LEU A 101 -20.46 8.17 -4.48
N LYS A 102 -21.69 7.64 -4.42
CA LYS A 102 -22.71 7.75 -5.46
C LYS A 102 -23.90 8.65 -5.06
N ASP A 103 -23.86 9.28 -3.89
CA ASP A 103 -25.00 10.05 -3.34
C ASP A 103 -25.49 11.16 -4.28
N ALA A 104 -24.58 11.80 -5.01
CA ALA A 104 -24.88 12.89 -5.94
C ALA A 104 -24.67 12.51 -7.43
N ILE A 105 -24.63 11.22 -7.75
CA ILE A 105 -24.42 10.75 -9.13
C ILE A 105 -25.56 11.17 -10.07
N GLY A 106 -26.78 11.35 -9.53
CA GLY A 106 -27.94 11.89 -10.25
C GLY A 106 -27.75 13.34 -10.73
N GLU A 107 -26.85 14.09 -10.10
CA GLU A 107 -26.46 15.46 -10.49
C GLU A 107 -25.18 15.49 -11.35
N GLY A 108 -24.60 14.32 -11.62
CA GLY A 108 -23.32 14.21 -12.33
C GLY A 108 -22.11 14.49 -11.45
N LYS A 109 -22.22 14.25 -10.14
CA LYS A 109 -21.12 14.41 -9.17
C LYS A 109 -20.80 13.07 -8.54
N VAL A 110 -19.51 12.75 -8.46
CA VAL A 110 -19.01 11.50 -7.92
C VAL A 110 -17.71 11.77 -7.18
N THR A 111 -17.43 10.94 -6.17
CA THR A 111 -16.21 11.06 -5.40
C THR A 111 -15.61 9.69 -5.19
N LEU A 112 -14.35 9.51 -5.57
CA LEU A 112 -13.62 8.28 -5.26
C LEU A 112 -12.98 8.42 -3.88
N ARG A 113 -13.32 7.53 -2.96
CA ARG A 113 -12.65 7.40 -1.67
C ARG A 113 -11.56 6.32 -1.76
N ILE A 114 -10.34 6.65 -1.37
CA ILE A 114 -9.23 5.71 -1.23
C ILE A 114 -8.88 5.60 0.26
N ARG A 115 -8.90 4.38 0.80
CA ARG A 115 -8.60 4.07 2.19
C ARG A 115 -7.15 3.62 2.37
N ASN A 116 -6.60 3.89 3.56
CA ASN A 116 -5.23 3.52 3.93
C ASN A 116 -4.23 4.05 2.89
N VAL A 117 -4.19 5.36 2.70
CA VAL A 117 -3.33 6.04 1.71
C VAL A 117 -1.87 5.69 1.93
N ARG A 118 -1.13 5.46 0.85
CA ARG A 118 0.30 5.11 0.86
C ARG A 118 1.08 6.14 0.08
N PHE A 119 2.38 6.25 0.35
CA PHE A 119 3.29 7.04 -0.50
C PHE A 119 3.28 6.61 -1.97
N SER A 120 3.02 5.33 -2.25
CA SER A 120 2.88 4.85 -3.63
C SER A 120 1.66 5.45 -4.35
N ASP A 121 0.69 5.99 -3.60
CA ASP A 121 -0.49 6.67 -4.12
C ASP A 121 -0.28 8.16 -4.39
N GLU A 122 0.92 8.69 -4.14
CA GLU A 122 1.24 10.08 -4.52
C GLU A 122 1.32 10.24 -6.04
N GLY A 123 0.90 11.40 -6.55
CA GLY A 123 0.97 11.81 -7.94
C GLY A 123 -0.38 11.90 -8.65
N GLY A 124 -0.32 11.95 -9.98
CA GLY A 124 -1.47 12.18 -10.84
C GLY A 124 -2.48 11.03 -10.88
N PHE A 125 -3.76 11.38 -10.88
CA PHE A 125 -4.90 10.55 -11.18
C PHE A 125 -5.72 11.22 -12.29
N THR A 126 -6.45 10.43 -13.06
CA THR A 126 -7.39 10.95 -14.05
C THR A 126 -8.75 10.34 -13.78
N CYS A 127 -9.76 11.18 -13.60
CA CYS A 127 -11.15 10.74 -13.59
C CYS A 127 -11.76 10.92 -14.97
N PHE A 128 -12.64 10.01 -15.36
CA PHE A 128 -13.34 10.09 -16.64
C PHE A 128 -14.81 9.75 -16.49
N PHE A 129 -15.60 10.30 -17.42
CA PHE A 129 -16.99 9.96 -17.62
C PHE A 129 -17.19 9.61 -19.08
N ARG A 130 -17.83 8.48 -19.34
CA ARG A 130 -18.15 8.01 -20.68
C ARG A 130 -19.64 7.74 -20.81
N ASP A 131 -20.23 8.38 -21.80
CA ASP A 131 -21.63 8.27 -22.18
C ASP A 131 -21.69 7.77 -23.62
N HIS A 132 -21.99 6.49 -23.80
CA HIS A 132 -21.89 5.79 -25.08
C HIS A 132 -20.50 5.92 -25.74
N SER A 133 -20.40 6.66 -26.84
CA SER A 133 -19.15 6.91 -27.59
C SER A 133 -18.42 8.18 -27.15
N TYR A 134 -19.06 9.04 -26.37
CA TYR A 134 -18.47 10.30 -25.92
C TYR A 134 -17.79 10.11 -24.56
N GLN A 135 -16.55 10.56 -24.44
CA GLN A 135 -15.75 10.48 -23.23
C GLN A 135 -15.02 11.79 -22.99
N GLU A 136 -14.98 12.21 -21.74
CA GLU A 136 -14.18 13.33 -21.26
C GLU A 136 -13.51 12.95 -19.94
N GLU A 137 -12.46 13.69 -19.59
CA GLU A 137 -11.61 13.40 -18.45
C GLU A 137 -11.06 14.66 -17.77
N ALA A 138 -10.69 14.52 -16.50
CA ALA A 138 -9.99 15.56 -15.76
C ALA A 138 -8.86 14.98 -14.91
N ALA A 139 -7.74 15.69 -14.90
CA ALA A 139 -6.60 15.35 -14.06
C ALA A 139 -6.82 15.81 -12.61
N ILE A 140 -6.26 15.05 -11.68
CA ILE A 140 -6.26 15.26 -10.24
C ILE A 140 -4.85 15.00 -9.75
N GLU A 141 -4.34 15.87 -8.88
CA GLU A 141 -3.04 15.66 -8.24
C GLU A 141 -3.25 15.30 -6.76
N LEU A 142 -2.66 14.19 -6.32
CA LEU A 142 -2.66 13.77 -4.92
C LEU A 142 -1.25 13.92 -4.34
N LYS A 143 -1.12 14.69 -3.26
CA LYS A 143 0.10 14.83 -2.46
C LYS A 143 -0.05 14.06 -1.16
N VAL A 144 0.91 13.18 -0.89
CA VAL A 144 0.91 12.37 0.34
C VAL A 144 1.95 12.94 1.30
N GLU A 145 1.54 13.23 2.52
CA GLU A 145 2.40 13.73 3.58
C GLU A 145 2.52 12.66 4.69
N ASP A 146 3.67 12.58 5.33
CA ASP A 146 3.88 11.73 6.51
C ASP A 146 4.43 12.61 7.63
N PRO A 147 3.68 12.86 8.69
CA PRO A 147 4.13 13.68 9.81
C PRO A 147 5.15 12.94 10.70
N PHE A 148 5.33 11.63 10.54
CA PHE A 148 6.17 10.79 11.39
C PHE A 148 7.42 10.23 10.69
N TYR A 149 7.71 10.62 9.45
CA TYR A 149 8.87 10.13 8.69
C TYR A 149 10.23 10.36 9.40
N TRP A 150 10.31 11.35 10.30
CA TRP A 150 11.50 11.67 11.10
C TRP A 150 11.67 10.77 12.33
N VAL A 151 10.63 10.06 12.76
CA VAL A 151 10.64 9.14 13.91
C VAL A 151 11.27 7.80 13.50
N SER A 152 12.54 7.85 13.09
CA SER A 152 13.30 6.64 12.78
C SER A 152 13.73 5.92 14.08
N PRO A 153 13.99 4.61 14.04
CA PRO A 153 14.53 3.88 15.19
C PRO A 153 15.80 4.53 15.76
N ALA A 154 16.62 5.14 14.90
CA ALA A 154 17.82 5.87 15.31
C ALA A 154 17.50 7.11 16.15
N VAL A 155 16.47 7.89 15.78
CA VAL A 155 16.05 9.08 16.54
C VAL A 155 15.48 8.68 17.90
N LEU A 156 14.71 7.59 17.96
CA LEU A 156 14.21 7.05 19.23
C LEU A 156 15.35 6.58 20.15
N VAL A 157 16.34 5.87 19.60
CA VAL A 157 17.53 5.46 20.36
C VAL A 157 18.31 6.68 20.84
N LEU A 158 18.48 7.71 20.00
CA LEU A 158 19.16 8.94 20.38
C LEU A 158 18.43 9.65 21.53
N LEU A 159 17.10 9.81 21.43
CA LEU A 159 16.28 10.40 22.48
C LEU A 159 16.33 9.61 23.79
N ALA A 160 16.50 8.28 23.74
CA ALA A 160 16.63 7.44 24.93
C ALA A 160 18.06 7.44 25.52
N VAL A 161 19.09 7.40 24.69
CA VAL A 161 20.50 7.28 25.13
C VAL A 161 21.06 8.61 25.61
N LEU A 162 20.72 9.72 24.94
CA LEU A 162 21.21 11.06 25.29
C LEU A 162 20.96 11.44 26.76
N PRO A 163 19.74 11.33 27.33
CA PRO A 163 19.50 11.67 28.73
C PRO A 163 20.23 10.73 29.70
N VAL A 164 20.35 9.44 29.37
CA VAL A 164 21.10 8.47 30.19
C VAL A 164 22.58 8.86 30.23
N LEU A 165 23.16 9.20 29.07
CA LEU A 165 24.55 9.63 28.97
C LEU A 165 24.79 10.92 29.76
N LEU A 166 23.89 11.91 29.65
CA LEU A 166 23.96 13.15 30.43
C LEU A 166 23.87 12.88 31.93
N LEU A 167 22.99 11.96 32.37
CA LEU A 167 22.89 11.55 33.77
C LEU A 167 24.21 10.89 34.26
N GLN A 168 24.84 10.06 33.43
CA GLN A 168 26.12 9.44 33.78
C GLN A 168 27.25 10.46 33.88
N ILE A 169 27.32 11.40 32.94
CA ILE A 169 28.33 12.48 32.97
C ILE A 169 28.14 13.34 34.21
N THR A 170 26.91 13.71 34.56
CA THR A 170 26.62 14.51 35.75
C THR A 170 26.97 13.79 37.05
N VAL A 171 26.59 12.51 37.20
CA VAL A 171 26.99 11.69 38.36
C VAL A 171 28.52 11.56 38.44
N GLY A 172 29.18 11.31 37.31
CA GLY A 172 30.64 11.23 37.23
C GLY A 172 31.33 12.54 37.66
N LEU A 173 30.84 13.69 37.19
CA LEU A 173 31.34 15.01 37.58
C LEU A 173 31.12 15.29 39.07
N VAL A 174 29.94 14.99 39.61
CA VAL A 174 29.63 15.15 41.04
C VAL A 174 30.57 14.29 41.89
N PHE A 175 30.79 13.04 41.49
CA PHE A 175 31.73 12.15 42.17
C PHE A 175 33.16 12.69 42.13
N LEU A 176 33.64 13.17 40.97
CA LEU A 176 34.96 13.78 40.84
C LEU A 176 35.09 15.05 41.70
N CYS A 177 34.07 15.90 41.74
CA CYS A 177 34.02 17.07 42.61
C CYS A 177 34.07 16.69 44.09
N LEU A 178 33.29 15.68 44.51
CA LEU A 178 33.31 15.15 45.87
C LEU A 178 34.69 14.60 46.23
N GLN A 179 35.30 13.81 45.35
CA GLN A 179 36.66 13.28 45.53
C GLN A 179 37.69 14.40 45.65
N TYR A 180 37.59 15.46 44.84
CA TYR A 180 38.48 16.62 44.93
C TYR A 180 38.28 17.41 46.23
N ARG A 181 37.02 17.65 46.62
CA ARG A 181 36.67 18.32 47.88
C ARG A 181 37.13 17.52 49.10
N LEU A 182 36.88 16.21 49.12
CA LEU A 182 37.33 15.31 50.17
C LEU A 182 38.85 15.22 50.19
N ARG A 183 39.55 15.11 49.05
CA ARG A 183 41.02 15.19 49.01
C ARG A 183 41.57 16.53 49.50
N GLY A 184 40.88 17.64 49.23
CA GLY A 184 41.28 18.96 49.72
C GLY A 184 41.12 19.08 51.24
N LYS A 185 39.96 18.62 51.76
CA LYS A 185 39.65 18.60 53.18
C LYS A 185 40.56 17.63 53.95
N LEU A 186 40.74 16.43 53.42
CA LEU A 186 41.65 15.42 53.94
C LEU A 186 43.11 15.87 53.82
N ARG A 187 43.53 16.65 52.81
CA ARG A 187 44.88 17.24 52.76
C ARG A 187 45.10 18.29 53.85
N ALA A 188 44.11 19.15 54.11
CA ALA A 188 44.18 20.15 55.19
C ALA A 188 44.25 19.48 56.58
N GLU A 189 43.58 18.33 56.76
CA GLU A 189 43.67 17.51 57.99
C GLU A 189 44.94 16.62 58.04
N ILE A 190 45.41 16.10 56.88
CA ILE A 190 46.61 15.25 56.74
C ILE A 190 47.90 16.05 56.92
N GLU A 191 47.95 17.34 56.59
CA GLU A 191 49.15 18.16 56.88
C GLU A 191 49.43 18.23 58.40
N ASN A 192 48.42 17.98 59.23
CA ASN A 192 48.53 17.81 60.67
C ASN A 192 48.78 16.35 61.12
N LEU A 193 48.65 15.36 60.21
CA LEU A 193 48.67 13.91 60.49
C LEU A 193 49.58 13.12 59.52
N HIS A 194 50.63 13.76 58.96
CA HIS A 194 51.45 13.20 57.88
C HIS A 194 52.58 12.25 58.34
N ARG A 195 52.35 11.39 59.33
CA ARG A 195 53.36 10.42 59.79
C ARG A 195 52.94 8.95 59.80
N THR A 196 51.70 8.59 59.47
CA THR A 196 51.22 7.23 59.80
C THR A 196 50.35 6.49 58.80
N PHE A 197 50.01 7.04 57.61
CA PHE A 197 49.12 6.31 56.70
C PHE A 197 49.67 6.07 55.29
N ASP A 198 49.65 4.79 54.92
CA ASP A 198 50.13 4.18 53.70
C ASP A 198 49.25 4.57 52.48
N PRO A 199 49.81 5.01 51.34
CA PRO A 199 49.05 5.50 50.17
C PRO A 199 48.13 4.46 49.49
N HIS A 200 48.19 3.19 49.90
CA HIS A 200 47.47 2.09 49.23
C HIS A 200 45.95 2.12 49.41
N PHE A 201 45.43 2.73 50.48
CA PHE A 201 44.00 2.64 50.83
C PHE A 201 43.08 3.55 50.00
N LEU A 202 43.61 4.57 49.32
CA LEU A 202 42.81 5.55 48.56
C LEU A 202 42.68 5.25 47.06
N ARG A 203 43.22 4.13 46.58
CA ARG A 203 43.14 3.77 45.16
C ARG A 203 41.85 2.98 44.91
N VAL A 204 40.73 3.69 44.72
CA VAL A 204 39.51 3.09 44.17
C VAL A 204 39.90 2.41 42.86
N PRO A 205 39.81 1.07 42.77
CA PRO A 205 40.41 0.37 41.66
C PRO A 205 39.57 0.64 40.41
N CYS A 206 40.24 1.02 39.30
CA CYS A 206 39.61 1.60 38.11
C CYS A 206 38.45 0.75 37.54
N TRP A 207 38.45 -0.56 37.77
CA TRP A 207 37.39 -1.48 37.34
C TRP A 207 36.03 -1.22 38.02
N LYS A 208 35.99 -0.65 39.23
CA LYS A 208 34.73 -0.30 39.91
C LYS A 208 34.00 0.86 39.22
N ILE A 209 34.75 1.81 38.64
CA ILE A 209 34.17 2.93 37.87
C ILE A 209 33.61 2.39 36.55
N THR A 210 34.32 1.48 35.89
CA THR A 210 33.85 0.82 34.67
C THR A 210 32.56 0.01 34.92
N LEU A 211 32.47 -0.70 36.05
CA LEU A 211 31.30 -1.47 36.44
C LEU A 211 30.05 -0.59 36.65
N PHE A 212 30.22 0.59 37.26
CA PHE A 212 29.13 1.54 37.51
C PHE A 212 28.62 2.27 36.26
N VAL A 213 29.43 2.39 35.21
CA VAL A 213 29.04 3.05 33.96
C VAL A 213 28.44 2.06 32.96
N ILE A 214 29.00 0.84 32.89
CA ILE A 214 28.64 -0.16 31.89
C ILE A 214 27.30 -0.84 32.23
N VAL A 215 27.10 -1.22 33.50
CA VAL A 215 25.92 -2.01 33.92
C VAL A 215 24.60 -1.25 33.77
N PRO A 216 24.50 0.06 34.11
CA PRO A 216 23.25 0.81 33.96
C PRO A 216 22.92 1.21 32.52
N VAL A 217 23.85 1.08 31.56
CA VAL A 217 23.63 1.43 30.15
C VAL A 217 23.30 0.20 29.33
N LEU A 218 24.02 -0.90 29.57
CA LEU A 218 23.76 -2.16 28.88
C LEU A 218 22.37 -2.73 29.23
N GLY A 219 21.92 -2.61 30.48
CA GLY A 219 20.61 -3.10 30.92
C GLY A 219 19.44 -2.49 30.12
N PRO A 220 19.27 -1.15 30.13
CA PRO A 220 18.23 -0.48 29.37
C PRO A 220 18.35 -0.67 27.85
N LEU A 221 19.56 -0.71 27.30
CA LEU A 221 19.76 -0.97 25.87
C LEU A 221 19.29 -2.37 25.48
N VAL A 222 19.65 -3.39 26.26
CA VAL A 222 19.21 -4.77 26.01
C VAL A 222 17.69 -4.88 26.18
N ALA A 223 17.11 -4.25 27.21
CA ALA A 223 15.67 -4.23 27.41
C ALA A 223 14.92 -3.53 26.27
N LEU A 224 15.43 -2.40 25.75
CA LEU A 224 14.87 -1.70 24.59
C LEU A 224 14.96 -2.54 23.32
N ILE A 225 16.08 -3.22 23.08
CA ILE A 225 16.25 -4.12 21.92
C ILE A 225 15.26 -5.29 22.00
N ILE A 226 15.08 -5.88 23.18
CA ILE A 226 14.09 -6.96 23.39
C ILE A 226 12.68 -6.44 23.18
N CYS A 227 12.33 -5.28 23.77
CA CYS A 227 11.02 -4.68 23.65
C CYS A 227 10.69 -4.26 22.20
N TYR A 228 11.68 -3.74 21.48
CA TYR A 228 11.56 -3.40 20.06
C TYR A 228 11.35 -4.65 19.21
N ASN A 229 12.20 -5.67 19.37
CA ASN A 229 12.06 -6.92 18.63
C ASN A 229 10.70 -7.60 18.92
N TRP A 230 10.23 -7.54 20.16
CA TRP A 230 8.91 -8.03 20.54
C TRP A 230 7.78 -7.23 19.89
N LEU A 231 7.83 -5.90 19.95
CA LEU A 231 6.84 -5.01 19.35
C LEU A 231 6.78 -5.19 17.83
N HIS A 232 7.95 -5.26 17.19
CA HIS A 232 8.04 -5.44 15.74
C HIS A 232 7.52 -6.81 15.30
N ARG A 233 7.78 -7.87 16.09
CA ARG A 233 7.26 -9.22 15.82
C ARG A 233 5.76 -9.32 16.08
N ARG A 234 5.23 -8.54 17.04
CA ARG A 234 3.79 -8.44 17.32
C ARG A 234 3.04 -7.68 16.25
N LEU A 235 3.59 -6.55 15.79
CA LEU A 235 3.05 -5.79 14.65
C LEU A 235 3.10 -6.63 13.36
N ALA A 236 4.21 -7.35 13.11
CA ALA A 236 4.30 -8.27 11.98
C ALA A 236 3.31 -9.45 12.09
N GLY A 237 3.07 -9.96 13.31
CA GLY A 237 2.09 -11.01 13.58
C GLY A 237 0.65 -10.57 13.32
N GLN A 238 0.24 -9.40 13.84
CA GLN A 238 -1.09 -8.84 13.58
C GLN A 238 -1.32 -8.56 12.09
N PHE A 239 -0.29 -8.08 11.39
CA PHE A 239 -0.36 -7.86 9.95
C PHE A 239 -0.48 -9.17 9.15
N LEU A 240 0.28 -10.21 9.51
CA LEU A 240 0.19 -11.54 8.89
C LEU A 240 -1.15 -12.22 9.17
N GLU A 241 -1.75 -11.99 10.34
CA GLU A 241 -3.05 -12.55 10.69
C GLU A 241 -4.19 -11.86 9.95
N GLU A 242 -4.12 -10.55 9.73
CA GLU A 242 -5.06 -9.86 8.85
C GLU A 242 -4.90 -10.30 7.39
N LEU A 243 -3.67 -10.50 6.90
CA LEU A 243 -3.43 -11.06 5.57
C LEU A 243 -3.93 -12.52 5.44
N SER A 244 -3.77 -13.34 6.48
CA SER A 244 -4.29 -14.71 6.48
C SER A 244 -5.83 -14.74 6.49
N LYS A 245 -6.47 -13.84 7.24
CA LYS A 245 -7.93 -13.65 7.21
C LYS A 245 -8.39 -13.19 5.83
N LEU A 246 -7.76 -12.16 5.25
CA LEU A 246 -8.10 -11.64 3.93
C LEU A 246 -7.90 -12.68 2.82
N SER A 247 -6.80 -13.43 2.86
CA SER A 247 -6.57 -14.54 1.92
C SER A 247 -7.57 -15.68 2.10
N SER A 248 -7.95 -16.02 3.34
CA SER A 248 -8.98 -17.03 3.61
C SER A 248 -10.37 -16.60 3.13
N LEU A 249 -10.69 -15.30 3.25
CA LEU A 249 -11.94 -14.71 2.78
C LEU A 249 -11.98 -14.70 1.25
N SER A 250 -10.87 -14.30 0.62
CA SER A 250 -10.69 -14.35 -0.84
C SER A 250 -10.80 -15.78 -1.38
N TYR A 251 -10.20 -16.77 -0.71
CA TYR A 251 -10.30 -18.18 -1.08
C TYR A 251 -11.74 -18.72 -0.94
N LYS A 252 -12.42 -18.41 0.17
CA LYS A 252 -13.83 -18.78 0.38
C LYS A 252 -14.76 -18.15 -0.66
N GLN A 253 -14.51 -16.89 -1.03
CA GLN A 253 -15.26 -16.21 -2.09
C GLN A 253 -15.03 -16.87 -3.46
N ARG A 254 -13.81 -17.33 -3.73
CA ARG A 254 -13.45 -18.05 -4.96
C ARG A 254 -14.16 -19.40 -5.07
N ILE A 255 -14.13 -20.22 -4.01
CA ILE A 255 -14.87 -21.50 -3.98
C ILE A 255 -16.37 -21.27 -4.15
N LYS A 256 -16.96 -20.29 -3.45
CA LYS A 256 -18.39 -19.96 -3.57
C LYS A 256 -18.76 -19.42 -4.96
N ARG A 257 -17.79 -18.98 -5.76
CA ARG A 257 -18.00 -18.58 -7.16
C ARG A 257 -17.97 -19.81 -8.08
N GLU A 258 -17.00 -20.70 -7.88
CA GLU A 258 -16.88 -21.97 -8.63
C GLU A 258 -18.09 -22.89 -8.37
N GLU A 259 -18.63 -22.93 -7.15
CA GLU A 259 -19.86 -23.65 -6.82
C GLU A 259 -21.09 -23.08 -7.55
N ARG A 260 -21.22 -21.75 -7.62
CA ARG A 260 -22.31 -21.10 -8.37
C ARG A 260 -22.19 -21.30 -9.87
N GLU A 261 -20.97 -21.34 -10.40
CA GLU A 261 -20.72 -21.63 -11.82
C GLU A 261 -20.99 -23.10 -12.17
N THR A 262 -20.67 -24.04 -11.26
CA THR A 262 -20.98 -25.47 -11.42
C THR A 262 -22.46 -25.79 -11.30
N GLU A 263 -23.20 -25.10 -10.42
CA GLU A 263 -24.67 -25.17 -10.37
C GLU A 263 -25.32 -24.61 -11.64
N ALA A 264 -24.80 -23.49 -12.16
CA ALA A 264 -25.30 -22.90 -13.41
C ALA A 264 -25.03 -23.80 -14.64
N THR A 265 -23.93 -24.55 -14.66
CA THR A 265 -23.67 -25.55 -15.72
C THR A 265 -24.50 -26.81 -15.55
N ARG A 266 -24.76 -27.27 -14.31
CA ARG A 266 -25.62 -28.42 -14.03
C ARG A 266 -27.09 -28.16 -14.36
N GLY A 267 -27.57 -26.93 -14.14
CA GLY A 267 -28.91 -26.48 -14.56
C GLY A 267 -29.09 -26.45 -16.08
N ARG A 268 -28.01 -26.29 -16.86
CA ARG A 268 -28.04 -26.31 -18.33
C ARG A 268 -27.94 -27.71 -18.93
N GLY A 269 -27.32 -28.66 -18.23
CA GLY A 269 -27.15 -30.05 -18.68
C GLY A 269 -28.34 -30.98 -18.42
N GLY A 270 -29.40 -30.50 -17.77
CA GLY A 270 -30.60 -31.29 -17.45
C GLY A 270 -31.60 -31.48 -18.60
N LEU A 271 -31.37 -30.83 -19.75
CA LEU A 271 -32.26 -30.90 -20.91
C LEU A 271 -31.54 -31.50 -22.12
N LEU A 272 -31.05 -32.73 -21.99
CA LEU A 272 -30.75 -33.67 -23.10
C LEU A 272 -30.25 -34.99 -22.49
N ARG A 273 -31.19 -35.83 -22.09
CA ARG A 273 -31.01 -37.28 -22.09
C ARG A 273 -32.23 -37.91 -22.74
N ASP A 274 -32.10 -38.27 -24.00
CA ASP A 274 -32.71 -39.50 -24.47
C ASP A 274 -31.88 -40.15 -25.58
N HIS A 275 -31.99 -41.48 -25.62
CA HIS A 275 -31.46 -42.48 -26.55
C HIS A 275 -30.04 -43.09 -26.38
N SER A 276 -30.13 -44.40 -26.13
CA SER A 276 -29.16 -45.51 -26.04
C SER A 276 -29.03 -46.21 -27.42
N PRO A 277 -28.35 -47.37 -27.61
CA PRO A 277 -26.92 -47.73 -27.44
C PRO A 277 -26.31 -48.44 -28.69
N ARG A 278 -25.04 -48.88 -28.55
CA ARG A 278 -24.43 -50.15 -29.04
C ARG A 278 -23.48 -50.07 -30.25
N GLY A 279 -22.29 -50.69 -30.09
CA GLY A 279 -21.38 -51.08 -31.18
C GLY A 279 -19.89 -51.10 -30.78
N LYS A 280 -19.37 -52.28 -30.41
CA LYS A 280 -17.93 -52.63 -30.30
C LYS A 280 -17.58 -53.59 -31.46
N GLU A 281 -16.27 -53.71 -31.73
CA GLU A 281 -15.54 -54.63 -32.66
C GLU A 281 -15.45 -54.17 -34.14
N GLU A 282 -14.34 -54.30 -34.89
CA GLU A 282 -12.94 -54.73 -34.66
C GLU A 282 -12.12 -54.56 -35.98
N LEU A 283 -10.78 -54.46 -35.86
CA LEU A 283 -9.65 -54.75 -36.78
C LEU A 283 -9.48 -54.03 -38.15
N GLU A 284 -8.39 -53.26 -38.34
CA GLU A 284 -7.11 -53.60 -39.06
C GLU A 284 -7.19 -53.42 -40.60
N SER A 285 -6.21 -52.95 -41.37
CA SER A 285 -4.83 -52.49 -41.22
C SER A 285 -4.46 -51.75 -42.54
N LEU A 286 -3.50 -50.81 -42.51
CA LEU A 286 -2.40 -50.65 -43.50
C LEU A 286 -1.68 -49.30 -43.35
N GLY A 287 -0.50 -49.37 -42.72
CA GLY A 287 0.75 -48.84 -43.26
C GLY A 287 1.01 -47.33 -43.27
N GLY A 288 2.03 -46.90 -42.52
CA GLY A 288 2.81 -45.72 -42.87
C GLY A 288 3.37 -44.94 -41.68
N GLY A 289 4.52 -45.38 -41.16
CA GLY A 289 5.25 -44.64 -40.13
C GLY A 289 5.69 -43.26 -40.60
N LYS A 290 5.64 -42.28 -39.68
CA LYS A 290 6.54 -41.13 -39.63
C LYS A 290 6.56 -40.57 -38.20
N THR A 291 7.77 -40.58 -37.65
CA THR A 291 8.19 -40.02 -36.37
C THR A 291 7.81 -38.54 -36.21
N PRO A 292 7.42 -38.07 -35.01
CA PRO A 292 7.21 -36.64 -34.76
C PRO A 292 8.57 -35.90 -34.67
N PRO A 293 8.67 -34.67 -35.20
CA PRO A 293 9.92 -33.93 -35.20
C PRO A 293 10.21 -33.31 -33.83
N GLY A 294 11.48 -33.45 -33.43
CA GLY A 294 12.33 -32.31 -33.08
C GLY A 294 11.89 -31.42 -31.92
N ARG A 295 12.30 -31.81 -30.71
CA ARG A 295 12.48 -30.93 -29.55
C ARG A 295 13.54 -29.89 -29.89
N ASP A 296 13.14 -28.67 -30.25
CA ASP A 296 14.07 -27.56 -30.38
C ASP A 296 14.26 -26.83 -29.04
N ARG A 297 15.52 -26.71 -28.64
CA ARG A 297 15.99 -26.00 -27.45
C ARG A 297 16.29 -24.57 -27.85
N GLY A 298 15.61 -23.59 -27.26
CA GLY A 298 16.01 -22.21 -27.48
C GLY A 298 15.36 -21.22 -26.54
N LYS A 299 16.17 -20.66 -25.64
CA LYS A 299 15.97 -19.40 -24.90
C LYS A 299 15.04 -19.44 -23.68
N ARG A 300 15.60 -19.90 -22.56
CA ARG A 300 15.33 -19.28 -21.25
C ARG A 300 16.18 -18.01 -21.12
N PRO A 301 15.65 -16.95 -20.49
CA PRO A 301 16.48 -16.18 -19.58
C PRO A 301 15.89 -16.11 -18.16
N ALA A 302 16.77 -16.41 -17.20
CA ALA A 302 16.93 -15.75 -15.91
C ALA A 302 15.73 -15.67 -14.93
N VAL A 303 15.37 -16.81 -14.33
CA VAL A 303 14.87 -16.84 -12.93
C VAL A 303 15.68 -17.86 -12.16
N ARG A 304 16.94 -17.53 -11.87
CA ARG A 304 17.79 -18.37 -11.02
C ARG A 304 18.99 -17.60 -10.45
N HIS A 305 18.72 -16.49 -9.75
CA HIS A 305 19.78 -15.76 -9.04
C HIS A 305 19.28 -15.00 -7.79
N ILE A 306 18.42 -15.60 -6.94
CA ILE A 306 18.11 -15.03 -5.61
C ILE A 306 18.17 -16.05 -4.45
N TYR A 307 18.13 -17.37 -4.70
CA TYR A 307 18.24 -18.38 -3.62
C TYR A 307 19.62 -19.06 -3.48
N ARG A 308 20.70 -18.45 -4.00
CA ARG A 308 22.07 -19.02 -3.92
C ARG A 308 22.99 -18.33 -2.89
N TRP A 309 22.47 -17.41 -2.06
CA TRP A 309 23.24 -16.83 -0.95
C TRP A 309 22.81 -17.29 0.45
N GLN A 310 21.65 -17.94 0.60
CA GLN A 310 21.11 -18.31 1.91
C GLN A 310 21.45 -19.75 2.38
N ARG A 311 22.13 -20.54 1.54
CA ARG A 311 22.58 -21.91 1.86
C ARG A 311 24.08 -22.03 2.18
N SER A 312 24.85 -20.95 2.05
CA SER A 312 26.32 -20.94 2.24
C SER A 312 26.78 -20.44 3.61
N TRP A 313 25.86 -20.05 4.50
CA TRP A 313 26.20 -19.57 5.86
C TRP A 313 25.84 -20.56 6.97
N ARG A 314 25.37 -21.77 6.62
CA ARG A 314 24.96 -22.82 7.57
C ARG A 314 25.91 -24.05 7.54
N HIS A 315 27.17 -23.86 7.14
CA HIS A 315 28.13 -24.97 7.05
C HIS A 315 29.57 -24.64 7.49
N SER A 316 29.81 -23.51 8.19
CA SER A 316 31.19 -23.09 8.48
C SER A 316 31.46 -22.60 9.91
N HIS A 317 30.67 -23.01 10.91
CA HIS A 317 31.10 -22.89 12.30
C HIS A 317 30.73 -24.14 13.09
N LEU A 318 31.72 -25.04 13.19
CA LEU A 318 31.87 -26.02 14.26
C LEU A 318 32.02 -25.29 15.59
N LEU A 319 31.26 -25.69 16.62
CA LEU A 319 31.58 -25.78 18.06
C LEU A 319 30.30 -26.22 18.84
N PRO A 320 30.44 -26.84 20.01
CA PRO A 320 29.69 -28.05 20.38
C PRO A 320 28.46 -27.80 21.25
N ASP A 321 27.59 -28.82 21.29
CA ASP A 321 26.33 -28.88 22.02
C ASP A 321 26.45 -28.54 23.52
N PRO A 322 25.58 -27.69 24.07
CA PRO A 322 25.43 -27.58 25.52
C PRO A 322 24.44 -28.62 26.04
N PHE A 323 25.02 -29.64 26.68
CA PHE A 323 24.54 -30.35 27.87
C PHE A 323 23.03 -30.28 28.20
N LEU A 324 22.40 -31.44 28.05
CA LEU A 324 21.25 -31.88 28.85
C LEU A 324 21.61 -31.81 30.35
N LEU A 325 20.97 -30.90 31.09
CA LEU A 325 20.88 -30.96 32.54
C LEU A 325 19.44 -31.27 32.92
N HIS A 326 19.21 -32.55 33.19
CA HIS A 326 18.20 -33.02 34.11
C HIS A 326 18.53 -32.46 35.50
N CYS A 327 17.52 -31.99 36.24
CA CYS A 327 17.57 -31.94 37.70
C CYS A 327 16.21 -32.39 38.28
N PRO A 328 16.23 -33.00 39.47
CA PRO A 328 15.20 -33.88 40.03
C PRO A 328 14.04 -33.18 40.72
#